data_AF-A0A2G8Y3M1-F1
#
_entry.id   AF-A0A2G8Y3M1-F1
#
_cell.length_a   1.000
_cell.length_b   1.000
_cell.length_c   1.000
_cell.angle_alpha   90.00
_cell.angle_beta   90.00
_cell.angle_gamma   90.00
#
_symmetry.space_group_name_H-M   'P 1'
#
loop_
_entity.id
_entity.type
_entity.pdbx_description
1 polymer ?
#
loop_
_entity_poly.entity_id
_entity_poly.type
_entity_poly.pdbx_seq_one_letter_code
_entity_poly.pdbx_strand_id
1 'polypeptide(L)' 'MAPAVLMVAEKPSIAETIARILSGGNFHKRKGISPVTSVWEFSGSFRGE' A
#
# COMPACT_ATOMS: atom_id res chain seq x y z
N MET A 1 17.22 -1.60 9.22
CA MET A 1 15.80 -1.95 9.00
C MET A 1 15.12 -0.65 8.61
N ALA A 2 14.67 -0.51 7.37
CA ALA A 2 13.99 0.72 6.94
C ALA A 2 12.63 0.84 7.66
N PRO A 3 12.18 2.06 8.01
CA PRO A 3 10.88 2.26 8.63
C PRO A 3 9.75 1.86 7.68
N ALA A 4 8.68 1.31 8.23
CA ALA A 4 7.46 1.01 7.47
C ALA A 4 6.42 2.12 7.69
N VAL A 5 5.77 2.57 6.62
CA VAL A 5 4.68 3.56 6.68
C VAL A 5 3.36 2.85 6.43
N LEU A 6 2.42 2.97 7.37
CA LEU A 6 1.06 2.46 7.20
C LEU A 6 0.16 3.57 6.63
N MET A 7 -0.49 3.27 5.50
CA MET A 7 -1.49 4.12 4.87
C MET A 7 -2.83 3.39 4.86
N VAL A 8 -3.93 4.10 5.16
CA VAL A 8 -5.28 3.52 5.27
C VAL A 8 -6.25 4.35 4.44
N ALA A 9 -7.04 3.69 3.60
CA ALA A 9 -8.12 4.30 2.83
C ALA A 9 -9.49 3.87 3.37
N GLU A 10 -10.54 4.61 3.03
CA GLU A 10 -11.91 4.33 3.46
C GLU A 10 -12.54 3.07 2.82
N LYS A 11 -12.03 2.63 1.66
CA LYS A 11 -12.56 1.49 0.88
C LYS A 11 -11.42 0.67 0.25
N PRO A 12 -11.59 -0.66 0.05
CA PRO A 12 -10.56 -1.52 -0.56
C PRO A 12 -10.10 -1.06 -1.95
N SER A 13 -11.03 -0.67 -2.82
CA SER A 13 -10.72 -0.23 -4.20
C SER A 13 -9.92 1.08 -4.25
N ILE A 14 -10.10 1.95 -3.25
CA ILE A 14 -9.36 3.20 -3.13
C ILE A 14 -7.91 2.92 -2.73
N ALA A 15 -7.70 2.02 -1.76
CA ALA A 15 -6.35 1.60 -1.37
C ALA A 15 -5.55 1.00 -2.54
N GLU A 16 -6.18 0.16 -3.37
CA GLU A 16 -5.56 -0.39 -4.58
C GLU A 16 -5.18 0.70 -5.59
N THR A 17 -6.10 1.64 -5.85
CA THR A 17 -5.87 2.73 -6.80
C THR A 17 -4.72 3.62 -6.34
N ILE A 18 -4.68 3.99 -5.07
CA ILE A 18 -3.62 4.80 -4.46
C ILE A 18 -2.27 4.06 -4.56
N ALA A 19 -2.22 2.79 -4.15
CA ALA A 19 -0.98 2.02 -4.22
C ALA A 19 -0.46 1.90 -5.64
N ARG A 20 -1.33 1.62 -6.62
CA ARG A 20 -0.96 1.53 -8.04
C ARG A 20 -0.36 2.84 -8.57
N ILE A 21 -0.94 3.99 -8.22
CA ILE A 21 -0.44 5.30 -8.66
C ILE A 21 0.90 5.61 -7.99
N LEU A 22 0.99 5.49 -6.66
CA LEU A 22 2.18 5.85 -5.90
C LEU A 22 3.38 4.94 -6.18
N SER A 23 3.13 3.68 -6.51
CA SER A 23 4.18 2.70 -6.80
C SER A 23 4.55 2.62 -8.29
N GLY A 24 3.90 3.40 -9.16
CA GLY A 24 4.05 3.26 -10.62
C GLY A 24 3.68 1.87 -11.14
N GLY A 25 2.75 1.19 -10.47
CA GLY A 25 2.38 -0.20 -10.74
C GLY A 25 3.25 -1.26 -10.06
N ASN A 26 4.35 -0.89 -9.40
CA ASN A 26 5.25 -1.82 -8.72
C ASN A 26 4.89 -2.01 -7.23
N PHE A 27 3.81 -2.72 -6.95
CA PHE A 27 3.40 -3.08 -5.58
C PHE A 27 3.21 -4.60 -5.44
N HIS A 28 3.31 -5.08 -4.21
CA HIS A 28 2.96 -6.45 -3.85
C HIS A 28 1.61 -6.48 -3.12
N LYS A 29 0.69 -7.32 -3.59
CA LYS A 29 -0.60 -7.54 -2.93
C LYS A 29 -0.47 -8.69 -1.93
N ARG A 30 -0.69 -8.39 -0.65
CA ARG A 30 -0.74 -9.37 0.43
C ARG A 30 -2.15 -9.50 0.97
N LYS A 31 -2.56 -10.73 1.30
CA LYS A 31 -3.85 -10.98 1.96
C LYS A 31 -3.80 -10.43 3.40
N GLY A 32 -4.78 -9.60 3.75
CA GLY A 32 -4.97 -9.14 5.13
C GLY A 32 -5.65 -10.20 6.01
N ILE A 33 -5.79 -9.89 7.30
CA ILE A 33 -6.54 -10.75 8.25
C ILE A 33 -8.03 -10.81 7.83
N SER A 34 -8.58 -9.68 7.38
CA SER A 34 -9.93 -9.62 6.81
C SER A 34 -9.93 -10.15 5.38
N PRO A 35 -10.92 -10.98 5.00
CA PRO A 35 -11.02 -11.54 3.65
C PRO A 35 -11.35 -10.49 2.58
N VAL A 36 -11.87 -9.32 2.96
CA VAL A 36 -12.32 -8.26 2.05
C VAL A 36 -11.22 -7.21 1.79
N THR A 37 -10.35 -6.98 2.78
CA THR A 37 -9.31 -5.95 2.70
C THR A 37 -7.94 -6.58 2.48
N SER A 38 -7.34 -6.33 1.32
CA SER A 38 -5.94 -6.69 1.05
C SER A 38 -5.00 -5.59 1.56
N VAL A 39 -3.70 -5.87 1.58
CA VAL A 39 -2.63 -4.91 1.86
C VAL A 39 -1.80 -4.78 0.59
N TRP A 40 -1.43 -3.54 0.24
CA TRP A 40 -0.58 -3.24 -0.91
C TRP A 40 0.72 -2.65 -0.41
N GLU A 41 1.82 -3.38 -0.58
CA GLU A 41 3.14 -3.04 -0.06
C GLU A 41 4.04 -2.60 -1.22
N PHE A 42 4.74 -1.48 -1.07
CA PHE A 42 5.69 -1.00 -2.06
C PHE A 42 6.79 -0.18 -1.40
N SER A 43 7.96 -0.14 -2.04
CA SER A 43 9.06 0.73 -1.64
C SER A 43 8.89 2.12 -2.25
N GLY A 44 9.24 3.16 -1.51
CA GLY A 44 9.22 4.53 -1.99
C GLY A 44 9.88 5.47 -0.99
N SER A 45 9.97 6.74 -1.38
CA SER A 45 10.51 7.79 -0.52
C SER A 45 9.43 8.42 0.33
N PHE A 46 9.72 8.64 1.61
CA PHE A 46 8.83 9.33 2.53
C PHE A 46 9.62 10.35 3.33
N ARG A 47 9.23 11.63 3.27
CA ARG A 47 9.92 12.75 3.96
C ARG A 47 11.42 12.89 3.60
N GLY A 48 11.81 12.48 2.40
CA GLY A 48 13.18 12.66 1.88
C GLY A 48 14.14 11.49 2.17
N GLU A 49 13.65 10.40 2.76
CA GLU A 49 14.36 9.11 2.84
C GLU A 49 14.22 8.27 1.57
#